data_AF-A0AAE1MMH0-F1
#
_entry.id   AF-A0AAE1MMH0-F1
#
_cell.length_a   1.000
_cell.length_b   1.000
_cell.length_c   1.000
_cell.angle_alpha   90.00
_cell.angle_beta   90.00
_cell.angle_gamma   90.00
#
_symmetry.space_group_name_H-M   'P 1'
#
loop_
_entity.id
_entity.type
_entity.pdbx_description
1 polymer ?
#
loop_
_entity_poly.entity_id
_entity_poly.type
_entity_poly.pdbx_seq_one_letter_code
_entity_poly.pdbx_strand_id
1 'polypeptide(L)'
;MNRAFGAKLSWNLVIGSKSLWANVLQYKYMIRSDEDLLNVQPGESKVLRFICQQKDIVQSGTKMADKGGGSVSFIKDCWLFKDARIMDKGLMSLSIEEASSSVADWGQNGTWNYSRLADVVVTDVIRELMASIPASHAAGNDIITWGANSHGMFTVKSSYFLIVKTNHG
;
A
#
# COMPACT_ATOMS: atom_id res chain seq x y z
N MET A 1 18.58 22.40 0.56
CA MET A 1 18.50 21.35 -0.50
C MET A 1 17.09 20.79 -0.52
N ASN A 2 16.53 20.46 -1.70
CA ASN A 2 15.10 20.11 -1.80
C ASN A 2 14.83 18.65 -1.43
N ARG A 3 14.67 18.40 -0.12
CA ARG A 3 14.42 17.07 0.47
C ARG A 3 13.18 16.38 -0.10
N ALA A 4 12.14 17.14 -0.45
CA ALA A 4 10.89 16.57 -0.98
C ALA A 4 11.08 15.88 -2.35
N PHE A 5 11.93 16.44 -3.22
CA PHE A 5 12.32 15.77 -4.47
C PHE A 5 13.25 14.57 -4.23
N GLY A 6 14.17 14.68 -3.26
CA GLY A 6 14.98 13.52 -2.84
C GLY A 6 14.13 12.35 -2.36
N ALA A 7 13.10 12.62 -1.55
CA ALA A 7 12.14 11.63 -1.08
C ALA A 7 11.35 11.01 -2.25
N LYS A 8 11.02 11.78 -3.29
CA LYS A 8 10.39 11.24 -4.52
C LYS A 8 11.32 10.25 -5.22
N LEU A 9 12.60 10.56 -5.34
CA LEU A 9 13.58 9.67 -5.96
C LEU A 9 13.72 8.38 -5.15
N SER A 10 13.87 8.52 -3.83
CA SER A 10 13.99 7.40 -2.90
C SER A 10 12.74 6.51 -2.91
N TRP A 11 11.54 7.09 -2.88
CA TRP A 11 10.29 6.36 -2.93
C TRP A 11 10.15 5.54 -4.21
N ASN A 12 10.44 6.14 -5.37
CA ASN A 12 10.37 5.45 -6.66
C ASN A 12 11.38 4.30 -6.80
N LEU A 13 12.52 4.41 -6.11
CA LEU A 13 13.51 3.33 -6.04
C LEU A 13 12.98 2.16 -5.20
N VAL A 14 12.34 2.45 -4.05
CA VAL A 14 11.74 1.44 -3.15
C VAL A 14 10.57 0.71 -3.80
N ILE A 15 9.66 1.41 -4.48
CA ILE A 15 8.47 0.78 -5.09
C ILE A 15 8.77 0.10 -6.45
N GLY A 16 10.02 0.12 -6.93
CA GLY A 16 10.35 -0.44 -8.25
C GLY A 16 9.63 0.26 -9.41
N SER A 17 9.56 1.60 -9.39
CA SER A 17 8.84 2.37 -10.43
C SER A 17 9.40 2.10 -11.83
N LYS A 18 8.52 1.84 -12.81
CA LYS A 18 8.90 1.52 -14.21
C LYS A 18 9.30 2.72 -15.07
N SER A 19 9.47 3.90 -14.47
CA SER A 19 9.92 5.08 -15.22
C SER A 19 11.36 4.91 -15.72
N LEU A 20 11.69 5.44 -16.91
CA LEU A 20 13.01 5.24 -17.54
C LEU A 20 14.19 5.58 -16.62
N TRP A 21 14.13 6.72 -15.93
CA TRP A 21 15.18 7.12 -14.99
C TRP A 21 15.25 6.20 -13.77
N ALA A 22 14.10 5.71 -13.28
CA ALA A 22 14.05 4.79 -12.16
C ALA A 22 14.63 3.43 -12.56
N ASN A 23 14.30 2.89 -13.74
CA ASN A 23 14.90 1.67 -14.27
C ASN A 23 16.43 1.80 -14.42
N VAL A 24 16.93 2.92 -14.92
CA VAL A 24 18.38 3.16 -15.04
C VAL A 24 19.05 3.18 -13.66
N LEU A 25 18.44 3.84 -12.67
CA LEU A 25 18.96 3.86 -11.31
C LEU A 25 18.88 2.48 -10.66
N GLN A 26 17.78 1.76 -10.85
CA GLN A 26 17.60 0.41 -10.34
C GLN A 26 18.64 -0.53 -10.93
N TYR A 27 18.83 -0.55 -12.24
CA TYR A 27 19.84 -1.39 -12.88
C TYR A 27 21.27 -1.07 -12.40
N LYS A 28 21.53 0.21 -12.07
CA LYS A 28 22.83 0.68 -11.60
C LYS A 28 23.07 0.43 -10.11
N TYR A 29 22.02 0.37 -9.29
CA TYR A 29 22.13 0.42 -7.83
C TYR A 29 21.38 -0.71 -7.08
N MET A 30 20.42 -1.41 -7.69
CA MET A 30 19.70 -2.59 -7.13
C MET A 30 20.48 -3.91 -7.33
N ILE A 31 21.80 -3.89 -7.13
CA ILE A 31 22.58 -5.13 -6.93
C ILE A 31 22.51 -5.56 -5.45
N ARG A 32 21.71 -4.85 -4.64
CA ARG A 32 21.59 -5.01 -3.19
C ARG A 32 20.29 -5.68 -2.81
N SER A 33 20.28 -6.34 -1.65
CA SER A 33 19.07 -6.79 -0.99
C SER A 33 18.12 -5.61 -0.71
N ASP A 34 16.81 -5.87 -0.69
CA ASP A 34 15.79 -4.85 -0.40
C ASP A 34 16.01 -4.16 0.96
N GLU A 35 16.54 -4.89 1.94
CA GLU A 35 16.89 -4.38 3.27
C GLU A 35 18.02 -3.34 3.25
N ASP A 36 18.92 -3.41 2.26
CA ASP A 36 20.09 -2.56 2.10
C ASP A 36 19.92 -1.43 1.07
N LEU A 37 18.76 -1.36 0.42
CA LEU A 37 18.50 -0.47 -0.70
C LEU A 37 18.66 1.03 -0.34
N LEU A 38 18.40 1.40 0.91
CA LEU A 38 18.54 2.77 1.42
C LEU A 38 19.71 2.95 2.39
N ASN A 39 20.60 1.97 2.51
CA ASN A 39 21.78 2.05 3.36
C ASN A 39 22.97 2.57 2.54
N VAL A 40 23.66 3.60 3.05
CA VAL A 40 24.84 4.19 2.39
C VAL A 40 26.07 3.34 2.71
N GLN A 41 26.77 2.89 1.67
CA GLN A 41 28.06 2.21 1.75
C GLN A 41 29.24 3.14 1.37
N PRO A 42 30.47 2.85 1.86
CA PRO A 42 31.67 3.55 1.44
C PRO A 42 31.90 3.44 -0.07
N GLY A 43 32.30 4.55 -0.73
CA GLY A 43 32.58 4.59 -2.17
C GLY A 43 31.38 4.92 -3.07
N GLU A 44 30.18 5.10 -2.51
CA GLU A 44 28.99 5.42 -3.29
C GLU A 44 29.01 6.81 -3.93
N SER A 45 28.32 6.90 -5.08
CA SER A 45 28.11 8.17 -5.80
C SER A 45 27.36 9.20 -4.95
N LYS A 46 27.64 10.49 -5.17
CA LYS A 46 26.97 11.61 -4.48
C LYS A 46 25.44 11.58 -4.66
N VAL A 47 24.97 11.10 -5.81
CA VAL A 47 23.53 10.97 -6.11
C VAL A 47 22.88 9.91 -5.24
N LEU A 48 23.48 8.72 -5.12
CA LEU A 48 22.94 7.65 -4.27
C LEU A 48 22.92 8.06 -2.80
N ARG A 49 24.00 8.71 -2.31
CA ARG A 49 24.01 9.27 -0.95
C ARG A 49 22.87 10.26 -0.72
N PHE A 50 22.61 11.15 -1.68
CA PHE A 50 21.51 12.11 -1.57
C PHE A 50 20.13 11.42 -1.50
N ILE A 51 19.94 10.34 -2.26
CA ILE A 51 18.71 9.54 -2.25
C ILE A 51 18.56 8.83 -0.90
N CYS A 52 19.58 8.10 -0.45
CA CYS A 52 19.57 7.35 0.81
C CYS A 52 19.41 8.26 2.04
N GLN A 53 19.88 9.51 1.99
CA GLN A 53 19.67 10.51 3.04
C GLN A 53 18.20 10.84 3.31
N GLN A 54 17.26 10.47 2.43
CA GLN A 54 15.82 10.69 2.63
C GLN A 54 15.09 9.46 3.17
N LYS A 55 15.83 8.44 3.66
CA LYS A 55 15.29 7.21 4.24
C LYS A 55 14.31 7.50 5.37
N ASP A 56 14.58 8.50 6.21
CA ASP A 56 13.71 8.93 7.31
C ASP A 56 12.31 9.36 6.82
N ILE A 57 12.26 10.19 5.77
CA ILE A 57 11.01 10.67 5.18
C ILE A 57 10.25 9.53 4.52
N VAL A 58 10.97 8.67 3.79
CA VAL A 58 10.39 7.50 3.14
C VAL A 58 9.80 6.57 4.18
N GLN A 59 10.53 6.20 5.22
CA GLN A 59 10.04 5.35 6.30
C GLN A 59 8.84 5.96 7.02
N SER A 60 8.90 7.26 7.34
CA SER A 60 7.80 7.96 8.01
C SER A 60 6.53 8.05 7.15
N GLY A 61 6.67 8.18 5.83
CA GLY A 61 5.54 8.21 4.90
C GLY A 61 5.13 6.84 4.35
N THR A 62 5.90 5.78 4.65
CA THR A 62 5.59 4.41 4.24
C THR A 62 4.52 3.84 5.16
N LYS A 63 3.45 3.33 4.56
CA LYS A 63 2.49 2.46 5.23
C LYS A 63 2.49 1.13 4.50
N MET A 64 2.73 0.04 5.22
CA MET A 64 2.48 -1.29 4.69
C MET A 64 0.96 -1.40 4.49
N ALA A 65 0.53 -1.54 3.24
CA ALA A 65 -0.83 -1.93 2.95
C ALA A 65 -0.79 -3.42 2.63
N ASP A 66 -1.40 -4.21 3.49
CA ASP A 66 -1.75 -5.58 3.17
C ASP A 66 -2.74 -5.53 2.00
N LYS A 67 -2.22 -5.57 0.77
CA LYS A 67 -3.01 -5.97 -0.40
C LYS A 67 -3.20 -7.48 -0.44
N GLY A 68 -2.57 -8.21 0.49
CA GLY A 68 -2.87 -9.58 0.80
C GLY A 68 -4.29 -9.67 1.39
N GLY A 69 -5.28 -9.72 0.51
CA GLY A 69 -6.64 -10.06 0.91
C GLY A 69 -6.73 -11.43 1.58
N GLY A 70 -5.65 -12.23 1.63
CA GLY A 70 -5.53 -13.49 2.36
C GLY A 70 -5.35 -13.37 3.87
N SER A 71 -4.82 -12.25 4.38
CA SER A 71 -4.62 -12.04 5.84
C SER A 71 -5.70 -11.15 6.47
N VAL A 72 -6.36 -10.33 5.65
CA VAL A 72 -7.44 -9.43 6.08
C VAL A 72 -8.76 -10.20 6.05
N SER A 73 -9.43 -10.28 7.19
CA SER A 73 -10.75 -10.89 7.32
C SER A 73 -11.79 -10.03 6.61
N PHE A 74 -12.56 -10.62 5.70
CA PHE A 74 -13.59 -9.90 4.94
C PHE A 74 -14.62 -9.25 5.87
N ILE A 75 -15.02 -9.96 6.93
CA ILE A 75 -16.09 -9.52 7.83
C ILE A 75 -15.59 -8.69 9.02
N LYS A 76 -14.45 -9.09 9.61
CA LYS A 76 -14.01 -8.63 10.94
C LYS A 76 -13.11 -7.39 10.89
N ASP A 77 -12.50 -7.10 9.75
CA ASP A 77 -11.54 -6.01 9.63
C ASP A 77 -12.14 -4.76 8.97
N CYS A 78 -11.58 -3.59 9.31
CA CYS A 78 -11.97 -2.30 8.75
C CYS A 78 -11.21 -2.04 7.44
N TRP A 79 -11.57 -2.73 6.36
CA TRP A 79 -10.88 -2.61 5.07
C TRP A 79 -11.74 -1.95 3.97
N LEU A 80 -13.06 -2.09 4.03
CA LEU A 80 -14.00 -1.50 3.07
C LEU A 80 -14.47 -0.09 3.47
N PHE A 81 -14.73 0.12 4.76
CA PHE A 81 -15.14 1.40 5.31
C PHE A 81 -14.06 2.00 6.21
N LYS A 82 -13.97 3.33 6.25
CA LYS A 82 -12.95 4.06 7.00
C LYS A 82 -12.98 3.78 8.51
N ASP A 83 -14.17 3.69 9.09
CA ASP A 83 -14.37 3.64 10.54
C ASP A 83 -15.39 2.57 10.97
N ALA A 84 -15.67 1.58 10.11
CA ALA A 84 -16.65 0.53 10.39
C ALA A 84 -16.24 -0.81 9.76
N ARG A 85 -16.61 -1.91 10.42
CA ARG A 85 -16.48 -3.25 9.87
C ARG A 85 -17.72 -3.58 9.06
N ILE A 86 -17.61 -4.56 8.16
CA ILE A 86 -18.78 -5.06 7.43
C ILE A 86 -19.80 -5.63 8.41
N MET A 87 -19.36 -6.27 9.49
CA MET A 87 -20.26 -6.79 10.52
C MET A 87 -21.12 -5.71 11.21
N ASP A 88 -20.60 -4.49 11.32
CA ASP A 88 -21.30 -3.38 11.99
C ASP A 88 -22.39 -2.76 11.11
N LYS A 89 -22.38 -3.04 9.80
CA LYS A 89 -23.33 -2.52 8.80
C LYS A 89 -24.53 -3.43 8.57
N GLY A 90 -24.52 -4.63 9.13
CA GLY A 90 -25.59 -5.61 8.97
C GLY A 90 -25.21 -6.73 7.99
N LEU A 91 -25.48 -7.95 8.42
CA LEU A 91 -25.21 -9.20 7.71
C LEU A 91 -26.53 -9.97 7.62
N MET A 92 -26.79 -10.64 6.49
CA MET A 92 -28.04 -11.40 6.34
C MET A 92 -27.92 -12.79 6.97
N SER A 93 -27.03 -13.62 6.43
CA SER A 93 -26.72 -14.93 6.98
C SER A 93 -25.26 -15.27 6.67
N LEU A 94 -24.50 -15.66 7.68
CA LEU A 94 -23.10 -16.05 7.55
C LEU A 94 -22.93 -17.51 7.97
N SER A 95 -22.33 -18.31 7.11
CA SER A 95 -21.76 -19.58 7.52
C SER A 95 -20.47 -19.37 8.35
N ILE A 96 -20.08 -20.40 9.11
CA ILE A 96 -18.84 -20.39 9.91
C ILE A 96 -17.60 -20.20 9.01
N GLU A 97 -17.64 -20.78 7.81
CA GLU A 97 -16.58 -20.66 6.80
C GLU A 97 -16.48 -19.23 6.26
N GLU A 98 -17.61 -18.59 5.96
CA GLU A 98 -17.63 -17.20 5.48
C GLU A 98 -17.23 -16.19 6.56
N ALA A 99 -17.58 -16.45 7.83
CA ALA A 99 -17.16 -15.61 8.95
C ALA A 99 -15.63 -15.61 9.19
N SER A 100 -14.94 -16.65 8.71
CA SER A 100 -13.49 -16.81 8.83
C SER A 100 -12.75 -16.58 7.50
N SER A 101 -13.48 -16.19 6.46
CA SER A 101 -12.91 -15.97 5.13
C SER A 101 -12.19 -14.63 5.01
N SER A 102 -11.17 -14.64 4.16
CA SER A 102 -10.32 -13.49 3.87
C SER A 102 -10.90 -12.69 2.69
N VAL A 103 -10.57 -11.41 2.56
CA VAL A 103 -11.06 -10.55 1.45
C VAL A 103 -10.77 -11.16 0.07
N ALA A 104 -9.64 -11.84 -0.10
CA ALA A 104 -9.25 -12.44 -1.36
C ALA A 104 -10.11 -13.67 -1.74
N ASP A 105 -10.73 -14.34 -0.76
CA ASP A 105 -11.62 -15.48 -0.99
C ASP A 105 -12.96 -15.07 -1.63
N TRP A 106 -13.28 -13.77 -1.62
CA TRP A 106 -14.49 -13.21 -2.23
C TRP A 106 -14.28 -12.75 -3.67
N GLY A 107 -13.05 -12.76 -4.16
CA GLY A 107 -12.71 -12.48 -5.56
C GLY A 107 -12.77 -13.73 -6.42
N GLN A 108 -13.38 -13.63 -7.61
CA GLN A 108 -13.36 -14.65 -8.65
C GLN A 108 -13.00 -14.01 -10.00
N ASN A 109 -11.96 -14.52 -10.66
CA ASN A 109 -11.50 -14.06 -11.99
C ASN A 109 -11.24 -12.55 -12.09
N GLY A 110 -10.76 -11.92 -11.01
CA GLY A 110 -10.49 -10.48 -10.97
C GLY A 110 -11.72 -9.59 -10.71
N THR A 111 -12.87 -10.20 -10.44
CA THR A 111 -14.12 -9.52 -10.08
C THR A 111 -14.69 -10.06 -8.78
N TRP A 112 -15.55 -9.31 -8.09
CA TRP A 112 -16.19 -9.81 -6.89
C TRP A 112 -17.18 -10.92 -7.24
N ASN A 113 -17.28 -11.96 -6.41
CA ASN A 113 -18.33 -12.96 -6.54
C ASN A 113 -19.66 -12.39 -6.03
N TYR A 114 -20.33 -11.60 -6.88
CA TYR A 114 -21.57 -10.89 -6.52
C TYR A 114 -22.70 -11.83 -6.11
N SER A 115 -22.79 -13.02 -6.70
CA SER A 115 -23.78 -14.02 -6.31
C SER A 115 -23.61 -14.43 -4.85
N ARG A 116 -22.36 -14.71 -4.44
CA ARG A 116 -22.03 -15.05 -3.04
C ARG A 116 -22.20 -13.86 -2.10
N LEU A 117 -21.84 -12.66 -2.54
CA LEU A 117 -21.99 -11.44 -1.74
C LEU A 117 -23.45 -11.08 -1.48
N ALA A 118 -24.32 -11.28 -2.48
CA ALA A 118 -25.74 -10.99 -2.38
C ALA A 118 -26.46 -11.80 -1.30
N ASP A 119 -25.93 -12.97 -0.91
CA ASP A 119 -26.51 -13.81 0.14
C ASP A 119 -26.02 -13.43 1.55
N VAL A 120 -24.92 -12.68 1.65
CA VAL A 120 -24.17 -12.51 2.90
C VAL A 120 -24.18 -11.07 3.41
N VAL A 121 -24.06 -10.10 2.51
CA VAL A 121 -23.94 -8.67 2.86
C VAL A 121 -25.12 -7.85 2.34
N VAL A 122 -25.48 -6.80 3.08
CA VAL A 122 -26.54 -5.87 2.67
C VAL A 122 -26.16 -5.09 1.41
N THR A 123 -27.16 -4.63 0.66
CA THR A 123 -26.98 -3.96 -0.63
C THR A 123 -26.05 -2.74 -0.58
N ASP A 124 -26.01 -2.02 0.54
CA ASP A 124 -25.10 -0.88 0.71
C ASP A 124 -23.62 -1.30 0.72
N VAL A 125 -23.29 -2.45 1.31
CA VAL A 125 -21.94 -3.02 1.28
C VAL A 125 -21.57 -3.44 -0.15
N ILE A 126 -22.50 -4.04 -0.88
CA ILE A 126 -22.30 -4.42 -2.29
C ILE A 126 -22.00 -3.19 -3.16
N ARG A 127 -22.69 -2.07 -2.92
CA ARG A 127 -22.46 -0.81 -3.66
C ARG A 127 -21.04 -0.30 -3.46
N GLU A 128 -20.53 -0.33 -2.23
CA GLU A 128 -19.13 0.05 -1.95
C GLU A 128 -18.15 -0.96 -2.53
N LEU A 129 -18.46 -2.25 -2.50
CA LEU A 129 -17.64 -3.27 -3.14
C LEU A 129 -17.54 -3.07 -4.64
N MET A 130 -18.62 -2.67 -5.33
CA MET A 130 -18.60 -2.34 -6.76
C MET A 130 -17.68 -1.15 -7.08
N ALA A 131 -17.47 -0.24 -6.13
CA ALA A 131 -16.52 0.86 -6.26
C ALA A 131 -15.07 0.44 -5.99
N SER A 132 -14.83 -0.81 -5.58
CA SER A 132 -13.53 -1.38 -5.24
C SER A 132 -13.18 -2.60 -6.10
N ILE A 133 -11.89 -2.91 -6.21
CA ILE A 133 -11.40 -4.09 -6.94
C ILE A 133 -11.05 -5.17 -5.92
N PRO A 134 -11.42 -6.46 -6.14
CA PRO A 134 -11.07 -7.54 -5.24
C PRO A 134 -9.57 -7.64 -5.04
N ALA A 135 -9.16 -7.83 -3.79
CA ALA A 135 -7.81 -8.27 -3.50
C ALA A 135 -7.62 -9.66 -4.12
N SER A 136 -6.50 -9.87 -4.81
CA SER A 136 -6.22 -11.15 -5.47
C SER A 136 -5.19 -11.92 -4.66
N HIS A 137 -5.42 -13.22 -4.46
CA HIS A 137 -4.40 -14.14 -3.94
C HIS A 137 -3.13 -14.17 -4.80
N ALA A 138 -3.23 -13.83 -6.09
CA ALA A 138 -2.10 -13.74 -7.02
C ALA A 138 -1.31 -12.42 -6.90
N ALA A 139 -1.85 -11.41 -6.21
CA ALA A 139 -1.13 -10.19 -5.89
C ALA A 139 -0.30 -10.46 -4.61
N GLY A 140 0.88 -11.04 -4.80
CA GLY A 140 1.81 -11.36 -3.71
C GLY A 140 2.13 -10.19 -2.77
N ASN A 141 2.59 -10.56 -1.58
CA ASN A 141 3.10 -9.82 -0.41
C ASN A 141 2.91 -8.29 -0.33
N ASP A 142 2.52 -7.84 0.87
CA ASP A 142 2.59 -6.49 1.46
C ASP A 142 3.03 -5.39 0.48
N ILE A 143 2.05 -4.70 -0.09
CA ILE A 143 2.36 -3.58 -0.99
C ILE A 143 2.60 -2.34 -0.13
N ILE A 144 3.82 -1.83 -0.24
CA ILE A 144 4.21 -0.56 0.37
C ILE A 144 3.42 0.58 -0.30
N THR A 145 2.63 1.32 0.48
CA THR A 145 1.84 2.47 0.05
C THR A 145 2.26 3.74 0.77
N TRP A 146 1.90 4.89 0.20
CA TRP A 146 2.24 6.17 0.79
C TRP A 146 1.16 6.63 1.79
N GLY A 147 1.43 6.49 3.08
CA GLY A 147 0.49 6.79 4.17
C GLY A 147 0.32 8.28 4.47
N ALA A 148 1.07 9.17 3.82
CA ALA A 148 1.00 10.62 4.09
C ALA A 148 -0.20 11.31 3.44
N ASN A 149 -1.02 10.58 2.67
CA ASN A 149 -2.29 11.06 2.16
C ASN A 149 -3.32 9.91 2.04
N SER A 150 -4.59 10.29 1.91
CA SER A 150 -5.72 9.35 1.82
C SER A 150 -5.76 8.52 0.53
N HIS A 151 -4.98 8.89 -0.49
CA HIS A 151 -4.98 8.21 -1.79
C HIS A 151 -3.90 7.11 -1.89
N GLY A 152 -3.03 6.97 -0.89
CA GLY A 152 -1.96 5.97 -0.91
C GLY A 152 -0.85 6.24 -1.93
N MET A 153 -0.89 7.37 -2.64
CA MET A 153 0.03 7.72 -3.72
C MET A 153 1.06 8.75 -3.26
N PHE A 154 2.34 8.55 -3.60
CA PHE A 154 3.36 9.54 -3.29
C PHE A 154 3.12 10.85 -4.05
N THR A 155 3.14 11.98 -3.33
CA THR A 155 3.19 13.31 -3.92
C THR A 155 4.25 14.17 -3.24
N VAL A 156 4.92 15.03 -4.02
CA VAL A 156 5.92 15.99 -3.50
C VAL A 156 5.31 16.91 -2.45
N LYS A 157 4.02 17.26 -2.60
CA LYS A 157 3.27 18.06 -1.63
C LYS A 157 3.16 17.34 -0.28
N SER A 158 2.74 16.07 -0.28
CA SER A 158 2.60 15.30 0.95
C SER A 158 3.94 15.00 1.63
N SER A 159 5.02 14.76 0.86
CA SER A 159 6.36 14.60 1.43
C SER A 159 6.89 15.91 2.02
N TYR A 160 6.62 17.06 1.38
CA TYR A 160 6.95 18.37 1.94
C TYR A 160 6.27 18.61 3.29
N PHE A 161 4.97 18.31 3.41
CA PHE A 161 4.26 18.45 4.69
C PHE A 161 4.80 17.51 5.77
N LEU A 162 5.19 16.29 5.41
CA LEU A 162 5.88 15.41 6.37
C LEU A 162 7.20 16.02 6.84
N ILE A 163 8.03 16.52 5.93
CA ILE A 163 9.31 17.16 6.28
C ILE A 163 9.10 18.34 7.23
N VAL A 164 8.11 19.19 6.96
CA VAL A 164 7.78 20.34 7.82
C VAL A 164 7.34 19.87 9.20
N LYS A 165 6.49 18.83 9.29
CA LYS A 165 6.06 18.26 10.57
C LYS A 165 7.23 17.70 11.38
N THR A 166 8.16 16.97 10.74
CA THR A 166 9.32 16.36 11.41
C THR A 166 10.35 17.39 11.88
N ASN A 167 10.42 18.57 11.26
CA ASN A 167 11.34 19.65 11.67
C ASN A 167 10.84 20.49 12.86
N HIS A 168 9.58 20.33 13.27
CA HIS A 168 8.94 21.06 14.37
C HIS A 168 8.65 20.17 15.60
N GLY A 169 9.23 18.97 15.64
CA GLY A 169 9.16 18.05 16.78
C GLY A 169 10.47 17.97 17.54
#